data_AF-A0A6N2MWG1-F1
#
_entry.id   AF-A0A6N2MWG1-F1
#
_cell.length_a   1.000
_cell.length_b   1.000
_cell.length_c   1.000
_cell.angle_alpha   90.00
_cell.angle_beta   90.00
_cell.angle_gamma   90.00
#
_symmetry.space_group_name_H-M   'P 1'
#
loop_
_entity.id
_entity.type
_entity.pdbx_description
1 polymer ?
#
loop_
_entity_poly.entity_id
_entity_poly.type
_entity_poly.pdbx_seq_one_letter_code
_entity_poly.pdbx_strand_id
1 'polypeptide(L)'
;MAFRVRFMHSQVDWLLLCHRLTCSQLKRRPPSDEKITWQWLPFTSSARKDNLQLYHWVRVVNGVPPTGDYSFAKYNKSVDVLKYTEEEYEKYLTDPMWTKEETDQLFDLCERFDLRFVVIADRFTSSRSVEELKDRYYNVSRAMLIARAPSPGDVSGHPLVKEPYNSSQETERKRALSMVLSQTKHQERKDTQVLAEAKRIAESRMTALGTEEPALPVASNFDPDIAEVAVNLDDTASPSIQCSACLCISCAFNFSNGR
;
A
#
# COMPACT_ATOMS: atom_id res chain seq x y z
N MET A 1 41.50 6.29 28.73
CA MET A 1 41.06 7.52 28.03
C MET A 1 39.81 7.18 27.23
N ALA A 2 38.63 7.55 27.73
CA ALA A 2 37.38 7.42 27.00
C ALA A 2 36.72 8.80 26.99
N PHE A 3 36.46 9.30 25.78
CA PHE A 3 35.93 10.62 25.49
C PHE A 3 34.48 10.74 25.99
N ARG A 4 34.21 11.85 26.67
CA ARG A 4 32.92 12.26 27.20
C ARG A 4 32.18 13.05 26.13
N VAL A 5 31.13 12.49 25.52
CA VAL A 5 30.19 13.27 24.71
C VAL A 5 29.14 13.86 25.65
N ARG A 6 29.19 15.18 25.83
CA ARG A 6 28.14 15.97 26.47
C ARG A 6 26.96 16.09 25.50
N PHE A 7 25.80 15.60 25.91
CA PHE A 7 24.53 16.16 25.44
C PHE A 7 24.04 17.13 26.53
N MET A 8 24.14 18.43 26.26
CA MET A 8 23.25 19.41 26.87
C MET A 8 21.99 19.41 26.03
N HIS A 9 20.85 19.05 26.60
CA HIS A 9 19.55 19.60 26.20
C HIS A 9 18.64 19.60 27.43
N SER A 10 18.30 20.83 27.83
CA SER A 10 17.10 21.27 28.53
C SER A 10 16.50 20.34 29.58
N GLN A 11 16.88 20.61 30.83
CA GLN A 11 16.23 20.12 32.03
C GLN A 11 14.88 20.83 32.18
N VAL A 12 13.86 20.32 31.49
CA VAL A 12 12.46 20.58 31.83
C VAL A 12 12.07 19.54 32.88
N ASP A 13 11.82 20.03 34.08
CA ASP A 13 11.38 19.30 35.27
C ASP A 13 10.13 18.46 35.01
N TRP A 14 10.31 17.21 34.58
CA TRP A 14 9.27 16.19 34.63
C TRP A 14 9.14 15.54 36.02
N LEU A 15 9.95 15.96 37.01
CA LEU A 15 9.96 15.40 38.36
C LEU A 15 9.01 16.08 39.35
N LEU A 16 8.29 17.14 38.95
CA LEU A 16 7.37 17.87 39.84
C LEU A 16 5.87 17.71 39.53
N LEU A 17 5.50 16.87 38.56
CA LEU A 17 4.09 16.51 38.31
C LEU A 17 3.80 15.00 38.44
N CYS A 18 4.65 14.25 39.15
CA CYS A 18 4.42 12.84 39.45
C CYS A 18 4.54 12.56 40.96
N HIS A 19 3.94 13.43 41.77
CA HIS A 19 3.66 13.13 43.17
C HIS A 19 2.15 13.05 43.39
N ARG A 20 1.71 11.83 43.71
CA ARG A 20 0.36 11.38 44.13
C ARG A 20 -0.61 10.90 43.05
N LEU A 21 -0.19 9.93 42.26
CA LEU A 21 -1.08 8.78 42.03
C LEU A 21 -0.47 7.57 42.72
N THR A 22 -0.80 7.45 43.99
CA THR A 22 -0.58 6.23 44.76
C THR A 22 -1.24 5.08 44.00
N CYS A 23 -0.54 3.96 43.80
CA CYS A 23 -1.08 2.73 43.19
C CYS A 23 -2.38 2.24 43.88
N SER A 24 -2.69 2.79 45.07
CA SER A 24 -3.94 2.58 45.81
C SER A 24 -5.20 3.18 45.17
N GLN A 25 -5.10 4.07 44.18
CA GLN A 25 -6.25 4.71 43.52
C GLN A 25 -6.67 4.06 42.19
N LEU A 26 -5.91 3.06 41.71
CA LEU A 26 -6.44 2.16 40.69
C LEU A 26 -7.42 1.25 41.42
N LYS A 27 -8.71 1.54 41.31
CA LYS A 27 -9.78 0.66 41.81
C LYS A 27 -9.50 -0.73 41.24
N ARG A 28 -8.97 -1.63 42.07
CA ARG A 28 -8.70 -3.01 41.68
C ARG A 28 -10.03 -3.55 41.20
N ARG A 29 -10.08 -4.00 39.94
CA ARG A 29 -11.24 -4.71 39.43
C ARG A 29 -11.53 -5.82 40.44
N PRO A 30 -12.76 -5.94 40.97
CA PRO A 30 -13.09 -7.00 41.91
C PRO A 30 -12.64 -8.33 41.29
N PRO A 31 -12.05 -9.25 42.08
CA PRO A 31 -11.65 -10.55 41.56
C PRO A 31 -12.88 -11.18 40.89
N SER A 32 -12.74 -11.56 39.61
CA SER A 32 -13.79 -12.31 38.95
C SER A 32 -13.97 -13.62 39.71
N ASP A 33 -15.20 -14.00 40.01
CA ASP A 33 -15.53 -15.31 40.61
C ASP A 33 -15.25 -16.49 39.64
N GLU A 34 -14.83 -16.17 38.41
CA GLU A 34 -14.36 -17.12 37.42
C GLU A 34 -13.03 -17.78 37.84
N LYS A 35 -13.08 -19.07 38.18
CA LYS A 35 -11.88 -19.90 38.33
C LYS A 35 -11.35 -20.27 36.94
N ILE A 36 -10.28 -19.60 36.53
CA ILE A 36 -9.62 -19.84 35.24
C ILE A 36 -8.51 -20.86 35.42
N THR A 37 -8.54 -21.92 34.62
CA THR A 37 -7.45 -22.91 34.52
C THR A 37 -7.06 -23.09 33.06
N TRP A 38 -5.78 -23.32 32.78
CA TRP A 38 -5.31 -23.64 31.44
C TRP A 38 -5.08 -25.14 31.35
N GLN A 39 -5.71 -25.78 30.37
CA GLN A 39 -5.60 -27.23 30.17
C GLN A 39 -5.08 -27.52 28.77
N TRP A 40 -4.20 -28.51 28.65
CA TRP A 40 -3.72 -29.01 27.36
C TRP A 40 -4.73 -30.02 26.82
N LEU A 41 -5.59 -29.59 25.88
CA LEU A 41 -6.70 -30.39 25.39
C LEU A 41 -6.57 -30.67 23.89
N PRO A 42 -7.05 -31.83 23.42
CA PRO A 42 -7.16 -32.11 22.01
C PRO A 42 -8.25 -31.24 21.38
N PHE A 43 -8.04 -30.84 20.13
CA PHE A 43 -9.04 -30.16 19.30
C PHE A 43 -8.97 -30.66 17.86
N THR A 44 -10.12 -30.59 17.20
CA THR A 44 -10.24 -30.71 15.75
C THR A 44 -10.62 -29.35 15.18
N SER A 45 -10.30 -29.11 13.91
CA SER A 45 -10.57 -27.84 13.24
C SER A 45 -11.41 -28.11 12.00
N SER A 46 -12.64 -27.58 11.92
CA SER A 46 -13.50 -27.74 10.73
C SER A 46 -12.85 -27.24 9.43
N ALA A 47 -11.89 -26.32 9.55
CA ALA A 47 -11.11 -25.81 8.42
C ALA A 47 -10.26 -26.88 7.71
N ARG A 48 -10.03 -28.04 8.33
CA ARG A 48 -9.24 -29.13 7.75
C ARG A 48 -10.15 -30.29 7.33
N LYS A 49 -9.77 -30.98 6.26
CA LYS A 49 -10.46 -32.17 5.72
C LYS A 49 -9.82 -33.49 6.15
N ASP A 50 -8.65 -33.44 6.80
CA ASP A 50 -7.79 -34.58 7.14
C ASP A 50 -8.13 -35.23 8.49
N ASN A 51 -9.14 -34.74 9.21
CA ASN A 51 -9.51 -35.16 10.57
C ASN A 51 -8.32 -35.15 11.56
N LEU A 52 -7.29 -34.34 11.31
CA LEU A 52 -6.11 -34.28 12.15
C LEU A 52 -6.47 -33.70 13.53
N GLN A 53 -6.14 -34.46 14.58
CA GLN A 53 -6.30 -34.01 15.96
C GLN A 53 -4.99 -33.35 16.44
N LEU A 54 -5.10 -32.11 16.90
CA LEU A 54 -3.99 -31.33 17.46
C LEU A 54 -4.28 -30.99 18.91
N TYR A 55 -3.29 -30.44 19.62
CA TYR A 55 -3.44 -30.03 21.01
C TYR A 55 -3.04 -28.57 21.19
N HIS A 56 -3.73 -27.84 22.07
CA HIS A 56 -3.32 -26.50 22.49
C HIS A 56 -3.76 -26.20 23.93
N TRP A 57 -3.22 -25.11 24.50
CA TRP A 57 -3.63 -24.60 25.81
C TRP A 57 -4.99 -23.91 25.72
N VAL A 58 -5.99 -24.49 26.36
CA VAL A 58 -7.38 -24.00 26.40
C VAL A 58 -7.65 -23.29 27.72
N ARG A 59 -8.23 -22.09 27.67
CA ARG A 59 -8.76 -21.40 28.85
C ARG A 59 -10.06 -22.07 29.29
N VAL A 60 -10.03 -22.78 30.40
CA VAL A 60 -11.18 -23.43 31.03
C VAL A 60 -11.70 -22.54 32.16
N VAL A 61 -12.97 -22.16 32.10
CA VAL A 61 -13.61 -21.28 33.10
C VAL A 61 -14.57 -22.11 33.93
N ASN A 62 -14.42 -22.08 35.25
CA ASN A 62 -15.28 -22.82 36.18
C ASN A 62 -15.37 -24.32 35.88
N GLY A 63 -14.30 -24.92 35.33
CA GLY A 63 -14.25 -26.34 34.96
C GLY A 63 -14.92 -26.69 33.63
N VAL A 64 -15.49 -25.72 32.91
CA VAL A 64 -16.15 -25.93 31.61
C VAL A 64 -15.21 -25.49 30.47
N PRO A 65 -14.80 -26.40 29.58
CA PRO A 65 -14.02 -26.03 28.40
C PRO A 65 -14.89 -25.24 27.41
N PRO A 66 -14.29 -24.42 26.53
CA PRO A 66 -15.02 -23.70 25.50
C PRO A 66 -15.78 -24.67 24.59
N THR A 67 -17.07 -24.44 24.42
CA THR A 67 -17.91 -25.20 23.49
C THR A 67 -17.83 -24.57 22.11
N GLY A 68 -17.59 -25.37 21.07
CA GLY A 68 -17.60 -24.94 19.69
C GLY A 68 -16.43 -25.50 18.88
N ASP A 69 -16.40 -25.13 17.60
CA ASP A 69 -15.28 -25.42 16.72
C ASP A 69 -14.06 -24.57 17.07
N TYR A 70 -12.89 -24.97 16.58
CA TYR A 70 -11.64 -24.28 16.83
C TYR A 70 -11.72 -22.79 16.48
N SER A 71 -11.34 -21.91 17.41
CA SER A 71 -11.56 -20.47 17.28
C SER A 71 -10.91 -19.84 16.03
N PHE A 72 -9.86 -20.46 15.49
CA PHE A 72 -9.18 -19.99 14.29
C PHE A 72 -9.69 -20.60 12.99
N ALA A 73 -10.57 -21.61 13.03
CA ALA A 73 -11.10 -22.26 11.83
C ALA A 73 -11.80 -21.26 10.90
N LYS A 74 -12.49 -20.26 11.46
CA LYS A 74 -13.16 -19.16 10.73
C LYS A 74 -12.22 -18.29 9.87
N TYR A 75 -10.91 -18.34 10.11
CA TYR A 75 -9.93 -17.57 9.34
C TYR A 75 -9.37 -18.34 8.14
N ASN A 76 -9.72 -19.63 8.00
CA ASN A 76 -9.34 -20.40 6.82
C ASN A 76 -10.22 -20.01 5.63
N LYS A 77 -9.84 -18.92 4.96
CA LYS A 77 -10.50 -18.44 3.75
C LYS A 77 -9.70 -18.89 2.53
N SER A 78 -10.29 -19.71 1.68
CA SER A 78 -9.75 -20.05 0.37
C SER A 78 -10.20 -19.03 -0.67
N VAL A 79 -9.34 -18.78 -1.66
CA VAL A 79 -9.70 -17.94 -2.81
C VAL A 79 -10.35 -18.81 -3.87
N ASP A 80 -11.44 -18.34 -4.47
CA ASP A 80 -12.04 -18.98 -5.64
C ASP A 80 -11.24 -18.58 -6.90
N VAL A 81 -10.57 -19.56 -7.51
CA VAL A 81 -9.74 -19.35 -8.68
C VAL A 81 -10.55 -19.66 -9.93
N LEU A 82 -10.54 -18.73 -10.89
CA LEU A 82 -11.28 -18.86 -12.14
C LEU A 82 -10.81 -20.09 -12.93
N LYS A 83 -11.77 -20.87 -13.42
CA LYS A 83 -11.53 -21.99 -14.35
C LYS A 83 -12.06 -21.61 -15.73
N TYR A 84 -11.31 -21.92 -16.78
CA TYR A 84 -11.66 -21.68 -18.17
C TYR A 84 -11.64 -22.97 -18.99
N THR A 85 -12.40 -23.01 -20.08
CA THR A 85 -12.40 -24.13 -21.03
C THR A 85 -11.35 -23.93 -22.13
N GLU A 86 -11.10 -24.98 -22.92
CA GLU A 86 -10.18 -24.92 -24.06
C GLU A 86 -10.64 -23.87 -25.08
N GLU A 87 -11.94 -23.82 -25.37
CA GLU A 87 -12.52 -22.90 -26.35
C GLU A 87 -12.42 -21.44 -25.89
N GLU A 88 -12.57 -21.20 -24.58
CA GLU A 88 -12.35 -19.88 -24.00
C GLU A 88 -10.88 -19.47 -24.09
N TYR A 89 -9.95 -20.42 -23.91
CA TYR A 89 -8.52 -20.17 -24.03
C TYR A 89 -8.12 -19.75 -25.44
N GLU A 90 -8.50 -20.54 -26.44
CA GLU A 90 -8.18 -20.28 -27.84
C GLU A 90 -8.73 -18.92 -28.31
N LYS A 91 -9.93 -18.57 -27.86
CA LYS A 91 -10.63 -17.37 -28.31
C LYS A 91 -10.14 -16.08 -27.65
N TYR A 92 -9.81 -16.12 -26.36
CA TYR A 92 -9.59 -14.90 -25.57
C TYR A 92 -8.24 -14.82 -24.86
N LEU A 93 -7.53 -15.94 -24.68
CA LEU A 93 -6.38 -16.03 -23.77
C LEU A 93 -5.05 -16.34 -24.46
N THR A 94 -5.03 -16.46 -25.79
CA THR A 94 -3.82 -16.71 -26.57
C THR A 94 -2.82 -15.56 -26.45
N ASP A 95 -1.54 -15.90 -26.29
CA ASP A 95 -0.47 -14.94 -26.06
C ASP A 95 0.85 -15.49 -26.65
N PRO A 96 1.65 -14.68 -27.37
CA PRO A 96 2.90 -15.15 -27.97
C PRO A 96 3.99 -15.53 -26.96
N MET A 97 3.92 -15.01 -25.73
CA MET A 97 4.92 -15.21 -24.68
C MET A 97 4.52 -16.29 -23.68
N TRP A 98 3.31 -16.84 -23.78
CA TRP A 98 2.75 -17.82 -22.85
C TRP A 98 2.13 -19.00 -23.59
N THR A 99 2.56 -20.21 -23.25
CA THR A 99 1.87 -21.40 -23.71
C THR A 99 0.64 -21.70 -22.85
N LYS A 100 -0.24 -22.54 -23.38
CA LYS A 100 -1.42 -22.97 -22.62
C LYS A 100 -1.03 -23.77 -21.39
N GLU A 101 -0.06 -24.66 -21.54
CA GLU A 101 0.44 -25.52 -20.47
C GLU A 101 1.02 -24.69 -19.33
N GLU A 102 1.80 -23.64 -19.65
CA GLU A 102 2.31 -22.71 -18.63
C GLU A 102 1.17 -21.97 -17.92
N THR A 103 0.13 -21.57 -18.65
CA THR A 103 -1.04 -20.89 -18.07
C THR A 103 -1.85 -21.85 -17.17
N ASP A 104 -2.09 -23.08 -17.61
CA ASP A 104 -2.80 -24.11 -16.85
C ASP A 104 -2.05 -24.45 -15.56
N GLN A 105 -0.72 -24.61 -15.64
CA GLN A 105 0.14 -24.81 -14.48
C GLN A 105 0.06 -23.63 -13.50
N LEU A 106 0.05 -22.40 -14.00
CA LEU A 106 -0.09 -21.20 -13.15
C LEU A 106 -1.42 -21.24 -12.39
N PHE A 107 -2.53 -21.54 -13.07
CA PHE A 107 -3.86 -21.58 -12.44
C PHE A 107 -4.00 -22.72 -11.42
N ASP A 108 -3.43 -23.89 -11.69
CA ASP A 108 -3.38 -24.99 -10.72
C ASP A 108 -2.54 -24.62 -9.48
N LEU A 109 -1.39 -23.96 -9.65
CA LEU A 109 -0.60 -23.46 -8.51
C LEU A 109 -1.32 -22.36 -7.73
N CYS A 110 -2.07 -21.50 -8.43
CA CYS A 110 -2.92 -20.47 -7.83
C CYS A 110 -4.00 -21.08 -6.92
N GLU A 111 -4.66 -22.17 -7.35
CA GLU A 111 -5.65 -22.90 -6.56
C GLU A 111 -5.00 -23.63 -5.37
N ARG A 112 -3.84 -24.27 -5.58
CA ARG A 112 -3.13 -25.02 -4.52
C ARG A 112 -2.50 -24.14 -3.44
N PHE A 113 -2.08 -22.92 -3.77
CA PHE A 113 -1.34 -22.04 -2.88
C PHE A 113 -2.07 -20.73 -2.53
N ASP A 114 -3.39 -20.67 -2.72
CA ASP A 114 -4.24 -19.52 -2.38
C ASP A 114 -3.68 -18.17 -2.91
N LEU A 115 -3.24 -18.13 -4.18
CA LEU A 115 -2.64 -16.96 -4.82
C LEU A 115 -1.39 -16.37 -4.12
N ARG A 116 -0.66 -17.16 -3.34
CA ARG A 116 0.61 -16.73 -2.74
C ARG A 116 1.73 -16.73 -3.78
N PHE A 117 1.78 -15.68 -4.59
CA PHE A 117 2.68 -15.58 -5.75
C PHE A 117 4.17 -15.81 -5.46
N VAL A 118 4.65 -15.51 -4.25
CA VAL A 118 6.05 -15.80 -3.87
C VAL A 118 6.31 -17.31 -3.82
N VAL A 119 5.36 -18.09 -3.29
CA VAL A 119 5.45 -19.55 -3.25
C VAL A 119 5.23 -20.13 -4.64
N ILE A 120 4.28 -19.56 -5.40
CA ILE A 120 3.99 -19.98 -6.77
C ILE A 120 5.24 -19.80 -7.65
N ALA A 121 5.91 -18.65 -7.58
CA ALA A 121 7.13 -18.39 -8.34
C ALA A 121 8.28 -19.35 -7.98
N ASP A 122 8.41 -19.72 -6.70
CA ASP A 122 9.39 -20.73 -6.25
C ASP A 122 9.10 -22.13 -6.81
N ARG A 123 7.83 -22.47 -7.04
CA ARG A 123 7.39 -23.80 -7.53
C ARG A 123 7.13 -23.84 -9.03
N PHE A 124 7.21 -22.70 -9.72
CA PHE A 124 7.00 -22.62 -11.15
C PHE A 124 8.18 -23.27 -11.87
N THR A 125 7.91 -24.03 -12.93
CA THR A 125 8.93 -24.80 -13.67
C THR A 125 9.86 -23.88 -14.46
N SER A 126 9.30 -22.84 -15.08
CA SER A 126 10.05 -21.81 -15.80
C SER A 126 10.52 -20.71 -14.86
N SER A 127 11.66 -20.07 -15.16
CA SER A 127 12.21 -18.96 -14.37
C SER A 127 11.50 -17.63 -14.65
N ARG A 128 10.19 -17.56 -14.37
CA ARG A 128 9.38 -16.34 -14.50
C ARG A 128 9.44 -15.51 -13.22
N SER A 129 9.42 -14.20 -13.37
CA SER A 129 9.32 -13.27 -12.24
C SER A 129 7.92 -13.28 -11.62
N VAL A 130 7.81 -12.89 -10.34
CA VAL A 130 6.52 -12.75 -9.65
C VAL A 130 5.60 -11.79 -10.39
N GLU A 131 6.17 -10.74 -10.98
CA GLU A 131 5.45 -9.71 -11.70
C GLU A 131 4.83 -10.25 -13.00
N GLU A 132 5.54 -11.08 -13.76
CA GLU A 132 5.02 -11.76 -14.96
C GLU A 132 3.91 -12.77 -14.63
N LEU A 133 4.08 -13.55 -13.57
CA LEU A 133 3.05 -14.51 -13.14
C LEU A 133 1.75 -13.79 -12.73
N LYS A 134 1.87 -12.68 -12.00
CA LYS A 134 0.73 -11.83 -11.65
C LYS A 134 0.09 -11.23 -12.89
N ASP A 135 0.89 -10.70 -13.81
CA ASP A 135 0.41 -10.09 -15.05
C ASP A 135 -0.45 -11.07 -15.84
N ARG A 136 0.05 -12.29 -16.08
CA ARG A 136 -0.71 -13.34 -16.76
C ARG A 136 -1.99 -13.71 -16.04
N TYR A 137 -1.92 -13.94 -14.72
CA TYR A 137 -3.08 -14.34 -13.93
C TYR A 137 -4.20 -13.29 -13.97
N TYR A 138 -3.86 -12.02 -13.73
CA TYR A 138 -4.85 -10.94 -13.71
C TYR A 138 -5.37 -10.60 -15.10
N ASN A 139 -4.54 -10.67 -16.14
CA ASN A 139 -4.99 -10.48 -17.52
C ASN A 139 -5.98 -11.56 -17.95
N VAL A 140 -5.67 -12.84 -17.68
CA VAL A 140 -6.60 -13.95 -17.96
C VAL A 140 -7.90 -13.79 -17.16
N SER A 141 -7.79 -13.53 -15.86
CA SER A 141 -8.97 -13.35 -15.00
C SER A 141 -9.86 -12.20 -15.47
N ARG A 142 -9.25 -11.07 -15.89
CA ARG A 142 -9.95 -9.91 -16.44
C ARG A 142 -10.60 -10.22 -17.78
N ALA A 143 -9.87 -10.86 -18.70
CA ALA A 143 -10.38 -11.23 -20.02
C ALA A 143 -11.59 -12.17 -19.89
N MET A 144 -11.51 -13.15 -19.00
CA MET A 144 -12.61 -14.09 -18.76
C MET A 144 -13.82 -13.43 -18.11
N LEU A 145 -13.59 -12.52 -17.16
CA LEU A 145 -14.66 -11.75 -16.54
C LEU A 145 -15.44 -10.92 -17.58
N ILE A 146 -14.73 -10.29 -18.52
CA ILE A 146 -15.35 -9.51 -19.60
C ILE A 146 -16.05 -10.43 -20.60
N ALA A 147 -15.42 -11.53 -21.01
CA ALA A 147 -15.96 -12.45 -22.02
C ALA A 147 -17.26 -13.13 -21.56
N ARG A 148 -17.41 -13.39 -20.26
CA ARG A 148 -18.60 -14.01 -19.66
C ARG A 148 -19.70 -12.99 -19.31
N ALA A 149 -19.41 -11.70 -19.39
CA ALA A 149 -20.39 -10.67 -19.05
C ALA A 149 -21.44 -10.51 -20.18
N PRO A 150 -22.74 -10.39 -19.87
CA PRO A 150 -23.77 -10.09 -20.86
C PRO A 150 -23.55 -8.73 -21.54
N SER A 151 -23.08 -7.73 -20.78
CA SER A 151 -22.71 -6.43 -21.31
C SER A 151 -21.40 -5.91 -20.68
N PRO A 152 -20.63 -5.07 -21.40
CA PRO A 152 -19.43 -4.45 -20.83
C PRO A 152 -19.71 -3.53 -19.62
N GLY A 153 -20.93 -3.00 -19.52
CA GLY A 153 -21.33 -2.13 -18.42
C GLY A 153 -21.37 -2.86 -17.07
N ASP A 154 -21.78 -4.13 -17.08
CA ASP A 154 -21.98 -4.94 -15.88
C ASP A 154 -20.68 -5.20 -15.10
N VAL A 155 -19.54 -5.23 -15.81
CA VAL A 155 -18.22 -5.51 -15.23
C VAL A 155 -17.35 -4.27 -15.07
N SER A 156 -17.80 -3.11 -15.53
CA SER A 156 -17.02 -1.86 -15.53
C SER A 156 -16.57 -1.42 -14.13
N GLY A 157 -17.39 -1.68 -13.11
CA GLY A 157 -17.08 -1.37 -11.71
C GLY A 157 -16.19 -2.40 -11.00
N HIS A 158 -15.94 -3.56 -11.61
CA HIS A 158 -15.15 -4.62 -10.99
C HIS A 158 -13.68 -4.19 -10.86
N PRO A 159 -12.99 -4.42 -9.73
CA PRO A 159 -11.61 -3.98 -9.53
C PRO A 159 -10.64 -4.40 -10.64
N LEU A 160 -10.74 -5.65 -11.11
CA LEU A 160 -9.92 -6.16 -12.21
C LEU A 160 -10.10 -5.39 -13.53
N VAL A 161 -11.25 -4.76 -13.74
CA VAL A 161 -11.56 -4.00 -14.98
C VAL A 161 -11.24 -2.52 -14.80
N LYS A 162 -11.64 -1.95 -13.65
CA LYS A 162 -11.46 -0.53 -13.33
C LYS A 162 -9.99 -0.17 -13.08
N GLU A 163 -9.26 -1.03 -12.40
CA GLU A 163 -7.87 -0.83 -12.00
C GLU A 163 -7.07 -2.06 -12.44
N PRO A 164 -6.82 -2.23 -13.75
CA PRO A 164 -6.04 -3.36 -14.25
C PRO A 164 -4.66 -3.40 -13.63
N TYR A 165 -4.18 -4.61 -13.38
CA TYR A 165 -2.83 -4.80 -12.88
C TYR A 165 -1.81 -4.23 -13.88
N ASN A 166 -0.85 -3.45 -13.36
CA ASN A 166 0.21 -2.85 -14.16
C ASN A 166 1.57 -3.40 -13.69
N SER A 167 2.11 -4.35 -14.44
CA SER A 167 3.39 -5.00 -14.16
C SER A 167 4.57 -4.02 -14.13
N SER A 168 4.58 -3.02 -15.02
CA SER A 168 5.62 -1.98 -15.05
C SER A 168 5.62 -1.14 -13.76
N GLN A 169 4.43 -0.71 -13.33
CA GLN A 169 4.27 0.03 -12.08
C GLN A 169 4.68 -0.80 -10.86
N GLU A 170 4.28 -2.07 -10.79
CA GLU A 170 4.66 -2.95 -9.67
C GLU A 170 6.17 -3.18 -9.63
N THR A 171 6.81 -3.32 -10.79
CA THR A 171 8.26 -3.45 -10.92
C THR A 171 8.98 -2.20 -10.43
N GLU A 172 8.53 -1.00 -10.83
CA GLU A 172 9.10 0.26 -10.37
C GLU A 172 8.89 0.45 -8.87
N ARG A 173 7.68 0.15 -8.37
CA ARG A 173 7.37 0.22 -6.93
C ARG A 173 8.30 -0.67 -6.11
N LYS A 174 8.56 -1.90 -6.57
CA LYS A 174 9.46 -2.85 -5.92
C LYS A 174 10.92 -2.37 -5.98
N ARG A 175 11.35 -1.81 -7.12
CA ARG A 175 12.68 -1.19 -7.28
C ARG A 175 12.89 -0.04 -6.29
N ALA A 176 11.95 0.90 -6.23
CA ALA A 176 12.01 2.04 -5.32
C ALA A 176 12.02 1.60 -3.84
N LEU A 177 11.19 0.62 -3.47
CA LEU A 177 11.21 0.05 -2.12
C LEU A 177 12.55 -0.60 -1.79
N SER A 178 13.11 -1.37 -2.73
CA SER A 178 14.43 -1.98 -2.55
C SER A 178 15.52 -0.95 -2.33
N MET A 179 15.48 0.19 -3.05
CA MET A 179 16.41 1.29 -2.84
C MET A 179 16.32 1.82 -1.41
N VAL A 180 15.11 2.13 -0.93
CA VAL A 180 14.89 2.65 0.44
C VAL A 180 15.37 1.65 1.50
N LEU A 181 15.01 0.37 1.37
CA LEU A 181 15.40 -0.65 2.35
C LEU A 181 16.90 -0.91 2.38
N SER A 182 17.60 -0.65 1.28
CA SER A 182 19.06 -0.78 1.18
C SER A 182 19.83 0.46 1.66
N GLN A 183 19.14 1.53 2.08
CA GLN A 183 19.79 2.77 2.50
C GLN A 183 20.65 2.59 3.75
N THR A 184 21.77 3.29 3.78
CA THR A 184 22.66 3.33 4.94
C THR A 184 22.39 4.57 5.78
N LYS A 185 22.67 4.50 7.09
CA LYS A 185 22.58 5.66 8.00
C LYS A 185 23.40 6.87 7.53
N HIS A 186 24.49 6.64 6.81
CA HIS A 186 25.28 7.74 6.24
C HIS A 186 24.56 8.42 5.08
N GLN A 187 23.94 7.62 4.20
CA GLN A 187 23.12 8.12 3.10
C GLN A 187 21.93 8.93 3.63
N GLU A 188 21.21 8.42 4.63
CA GLU A 188 20.07 9.12 5.26
C GLU A 188 20.46 10.51 5.80
N ARG A 189 21.63 10.63 6.45
CA ARG A 189 22.13 11.92 6.97
C ARG A 189 22.43 12.90 5.84
N LYS A 190 23.06 12.42 4.76
CA LYS A 190 23.33 13.23 3.57
C LYS A 190 22.03 13.70 2.92
N ASP A 191 21.08 12.79 2.72
CA ASP A 191 19.79 13.09 2.11
C ASP A 191 19.02 14.12 2.96
N THR A 192 19.08 14.01 4.28
CA THR A 192 18.50 15.00 5.21
C THR A 192 19.14 16.37 5.06
N GLN A 193 20.47 16.43 4.92
CA GLN A 193 21.20 17.67 4.71
C GLN A 193 20.84 18.32 3.37
N VAL A 194 20.78 17.53 2.30
CA VAL A 194 20.40 17.98 0.95
C VAL A 194 18.96 18.51 0.94
N LEU A 195 18.02 17.81 1.59
CA LEU A 195 16.63 18.25 1.70
C LEU A 195 16.49 19.55 2.50
N ALA A 196 17.24 19.70 3.59
CA ALA A 196 17.26 20.94 4.37
C ALA A 196 17.80 22.12 3.55
N GLU A 197 18.82 21.89 2.72
CA GLU A 197 19.36 22.90 1.82
C GLU A 197 18.37 23.26 0.70
N ALA A 198 17.78 22.27 0.04
CA ALA A 198 16.77 22.48 -0.99
C ALA A 198 15.57 23.28 -0.46
N LYS A 199 15.14 23.00 0.77
CA LYS A 199 14.09 23.77 1.45
C LYS A 199 14.49 25.24 1.65
N ARG A 200 15.69 25.51 2.14
CA ARG A 200 16.19 26.90 2.30
C ARG A 200 16.22 27.66 0.98
N ILE A 201 16.65 27.01 -0.11
CA ILE A 201 16.67 27.60 -1.45
C ILE A 201 15.24 27.90 -1.93
N ALA A 202 14.31 26.96 -1.76
CA ALA A 202 12.92 27.14 -2.15
C ALA A 202 12.26 28.32 -1.40
N GLU A 203 12.45 28.41 -0.08
CA GLU A 203 11.96 29.52 0.74
C GLU A 203 12.54 30.86 0.28
N SER A 204 13.86 30.94 0.07
CA SER A 204 14.50 32.16 -0.43
C SER A 204 13.95 32.60 -1.79
N ARG A 205 13.66 31.66 -2.70
CA ARG A 205 13.08 31.97 -4.02
C ARG A 205 11.64 32.47 -3.90
N MET A 206 10.83 31.88 -3.03
CA MET A 206 9.47 32.35 -2.78
C MET A 206 9.46 33.77 -2.20
N THR A 207 10.36 34.09 -1.27
CA THR A 207 10.47 35.45 -0.70
C THR A 207 10.91 36.47 -1.74
N ALA A 208 11.84 36.12 -2.63
CA ALA A 208 12.28 37.01 -3.72
C ALA A 208 11.15 37.30 -4.72
N LEU A 209 10.38 36.28 -5.12
CA LEU A 209 9.20 36.44 -5.99
C LEU A 209 8.08 37.26 -5.34
N GLY A 210 7.90 37.18 -4.02
CA GLY A 210 6.94 38.00 -3.29
C GLY A 210 7.33 39.48 -3.12
N THR A 211 8.54 39.87 -3.54
CA THR A 211 9.04 41.25 -3.43
C THR A 211 8.93 42.02 -4.76
N GLU A 212 8.63 41.35 -5.88
CA GLU A 212 8.46 41.98 -7.20
C GLU A 212 6.98 42.11 -7.63
N GLU A 213 6.24 42.99 -6.94
CA GLU A 213 5.03 43.72 -7.38
C GLU A 213 4.88 44.86 -6.35
N PRO A 214 4.93 46.18 -6.71
CA PRO A 214 4.43 46.83 -7.92
C PRO A 214 5.40 47.83 -8.60
N ALA A 215 5.30 48.01 -9.93
CA ALA A 215 5.49 49.32 -10.59
C ALA A 215 5.19 49.22 -12.11
N LEU A 216 3.93 49.43 -12.50
CA LEU A 216 3.65 50.07 -13.78
C LEU A 216 3.59 51.58 -13.56
N PRO A 217 4.26 52.40 -14.38
CA PRO A 217 3.82 53.76 -14.64
C PRO A 217 3.26 53.87 -16.06
N VAL A 218 1.96 54.18 -16.10
CA VAL A 218 1.27 54.79 -17.22
C VAL A 218 1.78 56.23 -17.39
N ALA A 219 2.07 56.65 -18.62
CA ALA A 219 1.94 58.05 -19.01
C ALA A 219 1.51 58.16 -20.48
N SER A 220 0.40 58.88 -20.65
CA SER A 220 -0.33 59.21 -21.87
C SER A 220 0.36 60.28 -22.72
N ASN A 221 0.04 60.33 -24.02
CA ASN A 221 -0.68 61.46 -24.64
C ASN A 221 -1.05 61.17 -26.13
N PHE A 222 -2.30 61.53 -26.47
CA PHE A 222 -3.02 61.58 -27.77
C PHE A 222 -2.32 62.48 -28.82
N ASP A 223 -2.54 62.50 -30.15
CA ASP A 223 -3.56 62.05 -31.13
C ASP A 223 -3.00 62.32 -32.59
N PRO A 224 -3.74 62.27 -33.73
CA PRO A 224 -4.09 61.10 -34.56
C PRO A 224 -3.61 61.18 -36.04
N ASP A 225 -3.84 60.09 -36.78
CA ASP A 225 -4.14 59.99 -38.23
C ASP A 225 -3.02 59.95 -39.30
N ILE A 226 -3.03 58.85 -40.07
CA ILE A 226 -2.93 58.71 -41.56
C ILE A 226 -2.15 57.45 -42.02
N ALA A 227 -2.93 56.56 -42.65
CA ALA A 227 -2.69 55.64 -43.78
C ALA A 227 -1.70 54.45 -43.73
N GLU A 228 -2.30 53.27 -43.98
CA GLU A 228 -1.88 52.06 -44.72
C GLU A 228 -0.39 51.67 -44.86
N VAL A 229 -0.06 50.41 -44.54
CA VAL A 229 0.29 49.34 -45.50
C VAL A 229 0.57 48.02 -44.74
N ALA A 230 0.05 46.92 -45.29
CA ALA A 230 0.14 45.55 -44.78
C ALA A 230 1.48 44.86 -45.09
N VAL A 231 1.95 43.94 -44.22
CA VAL A 231 2.57 42.66 -44.63
C VAL A 231 2.41 41.59 -43.52
N ASN A 232 2.04 40.38 -43.94
CA ASN A 232 1.84 39.14 -43.18
C ASN A 232 3.13 38.42 -42.73
N LEU A 233 2.93 37.37 -41.90
CA LEU A 233 3.71 36.13 -41.62
C LEU A 233 4.30 36.07 -40.20
N ASP A 234 4.33 34.95 -39.48
CA ASP A 234 3.65 33.65 -39.50
C ASP A 234 3.95 32.99 -38.13
N ASP A 235 3.09 32.07 -37.70
CA ASP A 235 3.33 30.92 -36.80
C ASP A 235 4.24 31.02 -35.55
N THR A 236 3.68 30.73 -34.36
CA THR A 236 3.82 29.40 -33.72
C THR A 236 3.12 29.37 -32.35
N ALA A 237 2.37 28.30 -32.12
CA ALA A 237 1.51 28.04 -30.98
C ALA A 237 2.20 27.44 -29.74
N SER A 238 1.67 27.83 -28.56
CA SER A 238 1.41 27.00 -27.35
C SER A 238 2.58 26.44 -26.50
N PRO A 239 2.34 25.92 -25.27
CA PRO A 239 1.25 26.17 -24.31
C PRO A 239 1.70 26.40 -22.85
N SER A 240 0.81 26.99 -22.07
CA SER A 240 0.84 27.15 -20.62
C SER A 240 0.69 25.82 -19.86
N ILE A 241 1.58 25.58 -18.89
CA ILE A 241 1.48 24.49 -17.91
C ILE A 241 0.64 24.97 -16.72
N GLN A 242 -0.57 24.42 -16.57
CA GLN A 242 -1.40 24.61 -15.39
C GLN A 242 -0.95 23.68 -14.25
N CYS A 243 -0.61 24.29 -13.10
CA CYS A 243 -0.37 23.63 -11.84
C CYS A 243 -1.66 23.01 -11.28
N SER A 244 -1.62 21.73 -10.87
CA SER A 244 -2.64 21.13 -10.02
C SER A 244 -2.10 20.96 -8.60
N ALA A 245 -2.86 21.51 -7.65
CA ALA A 245 -2.56 21.50 -6.23
C ALA A 245 -2.60 20.09 -5.62
N CYS A 246 -1.63 19.80 -4.76
CA CYS A 246 -1.55 18.57 -3.99
C CYS A 246 -2.37 18.72 -2.70
N LEU A 247 -3.43 17.94 -2.56
CA LEU A 247 -4.23 17.82 -1.34
C LEU A 247 -3.49 16.94 -0.32
N CYS A 248 -2.95 17.55 0.74
CA CYS A 248 -2.44 16.85 1.91
C CYS A 248 -3.61 16.33 2.76
N ILE A 249 -3.87 15.02 2.71
CA ILE A 249 -4.75 14.34 3.67
C ILE A 249 -3.93 14.02 4.93
N SER A 250 -4.20 14.74 6.01
CA SER A 250 -3.73 14.38 7.36
C SER A 250 -4.57 13.22 7.89
N CYS A 251 -3.95 12.05 8.04
CA CYS A 251 -4.54 10.92 8.76
C CYS A 251 -4.07 10.96 10.22
N ALA A 252 -4.95 11.40 11.12
CA ALA A 252 -4.76 11.29 12.56
C ALA A 252 -5.02 9.84 12.99
N PHE A 253 -3.96 9.10 13.30
CA PHE A 253 -4.06 7.79 13.93
C PHE A 253 -4.19 7.97 15.46
N ASN A 254 -5.42 7.84 15.97
CA ASN A 254 -5.67 7.65 17.40
C ASN A 254 -5.28 6.21 17.78
N PHE A 255 -4.11 6.04 18.38
CA PHE A 255 -3.70 4.77 18.97
C PHE A 255 -4.15 4.74 20.44
N SER A 256 -5.29 4.09 20.68
CA SER A 256 -5.70 3.71 22.04
C SER A 256 -4.87 2.48 22.45
N ASN A 257 -3.73 2.72 23.09
CA ASN A 257 -2.94 1.65 23.70
C ASN A 257 -3.40 1.42 25.14
N GLY A 258 -4.22 0.40 25.33
CA GLY A 258 -4.49 -0.21 26.61
C GLY A 258 -3.50 -1.33 26.91
N ARG A 259 -2.30 -0.96 27.39
CA ARG A 259 -1.60 -1.56 28.55
C ARG A 259 -0.19 -0.99 28.71
#